data_AF-A0A3C1TB63-F1
#
_entry.id   AF-A0A3C1TB63-F1
#
_cell.length_a   1.000
_cell.length_b   1.000
_cell.length_c   1.000
_cell.angle_alpha   90.00
_cell.angle_beta   90.00
_cell.angle_gamma   90.00
#
_symmetry.space_group_name_H-M   'P 1'
#
loop_
_entity.id
_entity.type
_entity.pdbx_description
1 polymer ?
#
loop_
_entity_poly.entity_id
_entity_poly.type
_entity_poly.pdbx_seq_one_letter_code
_entity_poly.pdbx_strand_id
1 'polypeptide(L)' 'MSLLDLIAKIEKLPLEKQTEVEDFVDFLVSKTKSESTPERKPVFGSFKGKIIMSDDFDEPLEGFKSY' A
#
# COMPACT_ATOMS: atom_id res chain seq x y z
N MET A 1 7.74 23.86 -18.37
CA MET A 1 7.43 24.66 -17.18
C MET A 1 8.66 24.61 -16.29
N SER A 2 9.22 25.76 -15.90
CA SER A 2 10.32 25.76 -14.92
C SER A 2 9.76 25.67 -13.50
N LEU A 3 10.57 25.20 -12.56
CA LEU A 3 10.18 25.05 -11.15
C LEU A 3 9.87 26.41 -10.51
N LEU A 4 10.62 27.44 -10.91
CA LEU A 4 10.40 28.83 -10.52
C LEU A 4 9.02 29.36 -10.96
N ASP A 5 8.59 29.07 -12.18
CA ASP A 5 7.28 29.51 -12.69
C ASP A 5 6.10 28.88 -11.93
N LEU A 6 6.31 27.67 -11.38
CA LEU A 6 5.31 26.96 -10.59
C LEU A 6 5.16 27.59 -9.20
N ILE A 7 6.27 27.85 -8.51
CA ILE A 7 6.29 28.48 -7.19
C ILE A 7 5.61 29.86 -7.25
N ALA A 8 5.94 30.67 -8.25
CA ALA A 8 5.32 31.98 -8.46
C ALA A 8 3.80 31.94 -8.71
N LYS A 9 3.26 30.80 -9.16
CA LYS A 9 1.81 30.60 -9.29
C LYS A 9 1.17 30.16 -7.97
N ILE A 10 1.88 29.34 -7.19
CA ILE A 10 1.41 28.86 -5.87
C ILE A 10 1.35 30.03 -4.89
N GLU A 11 2.33 30.95 -4.91
CA GLU A 11 2.34 32.15 -4.06
C GLU A 11 1.16 33.10 -4.31
N LYS A 12 0.56 33.06 -5.51
CA LYS A 12 -0.63 33.88 -5.84
C LYS A 12 -1.93 33.29 -5.28
N LEU A 13 -1.90 32.06 -4.78
CA LEU A 13 -3.08 31.40 -4.21
C LEU A 13 -3.28 31.82 -2.74
N PRO A 14 -4.52 31.89 -2.27
CA PRO A 14 -4.83 32.01 -0.84
C PRO A 14 -4.26 30.83 -0.04
N LEU A 15 -4.00 31.03 1.26
CA LEU A 15 -3.40 30.02 2.14
C LEU A 15 -4.15 28.68 2.10
N GLU A 16 -5.48 28.70 2.11
CA GLU A 16 -6.32 27.49 2.02
C GLU A 16 -6.03 26.65 0.77
N LYS A 17 -5.76 27.32 -0.36
CA LYS A 17 -5.46 26.67 -1.64
C LYS A 17 -4.01 26.22 -1.74
N GLN A 18 -3.10 26.86 -1.01
CA GLN A 18 -1.71 26.40 -0.91
C GLN A 18 -1.64 25.05 -0.17
N THR A 19 -2.42 24.90 0.91
CA THR A 19 -2.53 23.63 1.64
C THR A 19 -3.11 22.51 0.76
N GLU A 20 -4.14 22.81 -0.04
CA GLU A 20 -4.69 21.82 -0.99
C GLU A 20 -3.66 21.38 -2.04
N VAL A 21 -2.79 22.29 -2.50
CA VAL A 21 -1.69 21.96 -3.41
C VAL A 21 -0.63 21.10 -2.72
N GLU A 22 -0.28 21.41 -1.47
CA GLU A 22 0.64 20.61 -0.66
C GLU A 22 0.13 19.17 -0.49
N ASP A 23 -1.12 19.00 -0.06
CA ASP A 23 -1.76 17.69 0.08
C ASP A 23 -1.77 16.91 -1.24
N PHE A 24 -2.01 17.60 -2.36
CA PHE A 24 -2.01 16.96 -3.67
C PHE A 24 -0.61 16.52 -4.11
N VAL A 25 0.42 17.32 -3.80
CA VAL A 25 1.82 16.94 -4.07
C VAL A 25 2.20 15.71 -3.25
N ASP A 26 1.83 15.68 -1.96
CA ASP A 26 2.06 14.52 -1.09
C ASP A 26 1.32 13.26 -1.58
N PHE A 27 0.08 13.43 -2.06
CA PHE A 27 -0.66 12.36 -2.70
C PHE A 27 0.06 11.81 -3.94
N LEU A 28 0.59 12.67 -4.81
CA LEU A 28 1.34 12.24 -6.00
C LEU A 28 2.67 11.55 -5.64
N VAL A 29 3.37 12.04 -4.62
CA VAL A 29 4.60 11.42 -4.11
C VAL A 29 4.31 10.04 -3.50
N SER A 30 3.23 9.88 -2.75
CA SER A 30 2.85 8.58 -2.18
C SER A 30 2.43 7.58 -3.26
N LYS A 31 1.70 8.03 -4.28
CA LYS A 31 1.27 7.20 -5.42
C LYS A 31 2.45 6.73 -6.29
N THR A 32 3.43 7.59 -6.53
CA THR A 32 4.63 7.20 -7.28
C THR A 32 5.52 6.23 -6.51
N LYS A 33 5.58 6.36 -5.17
CA LYS A 33 6.26 5.38 -4.31
C LYS A 33 5.56 4.01 -4.35
N SER A 34 4.23 3.96 -4.28
CA SER A 34 3.49 2.69 -4.32
C SER A 34 3.59 1.96 -5.67
N GLU A 35 3.70 2.69 -6.78
CA GLU A 35 3.94 2.11 -8.11
C GLU A 35 5.39 1.61 -8.30
N SER A 36 6.35 2.13 -7.53
CA SER A 36 7.78 1.78 -7.66
C SER A 36 8.19 0.46 -7.00
N THR A 37 7.41 -0.02 -6.03
CA THR A 37 7.60 -1.35 -5.46
C THR A 37 6.55 -2.27 -6.05
N PRO A 38 6.90 -3.20 -6.96
CA PRO A 38 5.97 -4.24 -7.35
C PRO A 38 5.62 -5.01 -6.08
N GLU A 39 4.41 -4.81 -5.56
CA GLU A 39 3.86 -5.69 -4.53
C GLU A 39 4.04 -7.10 -5.05
N ARG A 40 4.80 -7.92 -4.31
CA ARG A 40 5.05 -9.31 -4.70
C ARG A 40 3.73 -10.06 -4.60
N LYS A 41 3.00 -10.11 -5.72
CA LYS A 41 1.75 -10.85 -5.81
C LYS A 41 2.09 -12.33 -5.66
N PRO A 42 1.50 -13.06 -4.70
CA PRO A 42 1.72 -14.48 -4.58
C PRO A 42 1.19 -15.16 -5.85
N VAL A 43 2.07 -15.87 -6.56
CA VAL A 43 1.72 -16.72 -7.69
C VAL A 43 1.41 -18.14 -7.21
N PHE A 44 0.71 -18.92 -8.03
CA PHE A 44 0.45 -20.33 -7.74
C PHE A 44 1.76 -21.05 -7.38
N GLY A 45 1.79 -21.73 -6.23
CA GLY A 45 2.97 -22.42 -5.74
C GLY A 45 4.01 -21.56 -5.01
N SER A 46 3.75 -20.28 -4.71
CA SER A 46 4.67 -19.40 -3.95
C SER A 46 5.13 -19.97 -2.60
N PHE A 47 4.33 -20.88 -2.03
CA PHE A 47 4.60 -21.55 -0.76
C PHE A 47 4.77 -23.08 -0.89
N LYS A 48 4.92 -23.60 -2.12
CA LYS A 48 5.06 -25.04 -2.35
C LYS A 48 6.30 -25.57 -1.63
N GLY A 49 6.11 -26.59 -0.78
CA GLY A 49 7.18 -27.19 0.02
C GLY A 49 7.67 -26.36 1.22
N LYS A 50 7.05 -25.21 1.50
CA LYS A 50 7.34 -24.38 2.70
C LYS A 50 6.38 -24.64 3.86
N ILE A 51 5.26 -25.31 3.60
CA ILE A 51 4.28 -25.70 4.61
C ILE A 51 4.59 -27.14 5.03
N ILE A 52 4.85 -27.33 6.32
CA ILE A 52 4.93 -28.65 6.96
C ILE A 52 3.63 -28.81 7.71
N MET A 53 2.82 -29.79 7.30
CA MET A 53 1.58 -30.16 7.98
C MET A 53 1.94 -31.08 9.15
N SER A 54 1.34 -30.83 10.32
CA SER A 54 1.50 -31.69 11.48
C SER A 54 0.61 -32.94 11.32
N ASP A 55 1.01 -34.05 11.93
CA ASP A 55 0.30 -35.34 11.82
C ASP A 55 -1.11 -35.30 12.45
N ASP A 56 -1.37 -34.33 13.34
CA ASP A 56 -2.64 -34.08 14.02
C ASP A 56 -3.54 -33.05 13.30
N PHE A 57 -3.21 -32.62 12.08
CA PHE A 57 -3.96 -31.57 11.38
C PHE A 57 -5.43 -31.92 11.16
N ASP A 58 -5.73 -33.19 10.89
CA ASP A 58 -7.09 -33.70 10.68
C ASP A 58 -7.80 -34.02 12.01
N GLU A 59 -7.13 -33.90 13.16
CA GLU A 59 -7.75 -34.17 14.45
C GLU A 59 -8.76 -33.08 14.84
N PRO A 60 -9.92 -33.49 15.42
CA PRO A 60 -10.93 -32.53 15.84
C PRO A 60 -10.40 -31.66 16.98
N LEU A 61 -10.45 -30.34 16.78
CA LEU A 61 -10.18 -29.38 17.84
C LEU A 61 -11.09 -29.64 19.04
N GLU A 62 -10.53 -29.68 20.25
CA GLU A 62 -11.26 -30.08 21.46
C GLU A 62 -12.55 -29.28 21.72
N GLY A 63 -12.60 -28.02 21.26
CA GLY A 63 -13.78 -27.13 21.37
C GLY A 63 -14.83 -27.24 20.25
N PHE A 64 -14.60 -28.05 19.22
CA PHE A 64 -15.50 -28.20 18.05
C PHE A 64 -16.33 -29.49 18.07
N LYS A 65 -16.28 -30.26 19.16
CA LYS A 65 -17.00 -31.54 19.32
C LYS A 65 -18.53 -31.41 19.43
N SER A 66 -19.05 -30.19 19.49
CA SER A 66 -20.47 -29.89 19.76
C SER A 66 -21.10 -29.04 18.64
N TYR A 67 -21.17 -29.56 17.42
CA TYR A 67 -21.99 -29.00 16.34
C TYR A 67 -22.93 -30.07 15.77
#